data_AF-A0A4Q3SFI1-F1
#
_entry.id   AF-A0A4Q3SFI1-F1
#
_cell.length_a   1.000
_cell.length_b   1.000
_cell.length_c   1.000
_cell.angle_alpha   90.00
_cell.angle_beta   90.00
_cell.angle_gamma   90.00
#
_symmetry.space_group_name_H-M   'P 1'
#
loop_
_entity.id
_entity.type
_entity.pdbx_description
1 polymer ?
#
loop_
_entity_poly.entity_id
_entity_poly.type
_entity_poly.pdbx_seq_one_letter_code
_entity_poly.pdbx_strand_id
1 'polypeptide(L)'
;IQLWTGEPAEMSTDAGSEFSLWDDSIVGRNIEFEPGKKIVQEWYFGEQQDQSIVTIKLHPHKAGTSVELRHTNIPDEDYENIVSGWEENYFGALQAFYSH
;
A
#
# COMPACT_ATOMS: atom_id res chain seq x y z
N ILE A 1 4.76 5.45 12.59
CA ILE A 1 3.36 4.99 12.44
C ILE A 1 3.41 3.48 12.70
N GLN A 2 2.80 2.99 13.79
CA GLN A 2 2.78 1.54 14.07
C GLN A 2 1.59 0.95 13.32
N LEU A 3 1.87 0.37 12.15
CA LEU A 3 0.90 -0.42 11.42
C LEU A 3 0.73 -1.79 12.13
N TRP A 4 -0.50 -2.28 12.08
CA TRP A 4 -1.15 -3.19 13.02
C TRP A 4 -0.57 -4.61 13.22
N THR A 5 0.62 -4.94 12.71
CA THR A 5 1.26 -6.25 12.98
C THR A 5 2.16 -6.27 14.21
N GLY A 6 2.41 -5.10 14.82
CA GLY A 6 3.42 -4.98 15.87
C GLY A 6 4.85 -4.96 15.35
N GLU A 7 5.02 -5.00 14.03
CA GLU A 7 6.30 -4.89 13.34
C GLU A 7 6.56 -3.43 12.94
N PRO A 8 7.83 -3.01 12.89
CA PRO A 8 8.17 -1.66 12.48
C PRO A 8 7.74 -1.41 11.03
N ALA A 9 7.13 -0.25 10.82
CA ALA A 9 6.77 0.26 9.50
C ALA A 9 7.21 1.72 9.41
N GLU A 10 8.00 2.03 8.39
CA GLU A 10 8.40 3.39 8.05
C GLU A 10 7.61 3.83 6.82
N MET A 11 6.64 4.72 7.01
CA MET A 11 5.88 5.29 5.92
C MET A 11 5.91 6.81 6.03
N SER A 12 6.22 7.46 4.91
CA SER A 12 6.08 8.90 4.74
C SER A 12 4.88 9.20 3.83
N THR A 13 4.34 10.41 3.93
CA THR A 13 3.25 10.90 3.08
C THR A 13 3.77 11.83 1.98
N ASP A 14 5.09 11.96 1.84
CA ASP A 14 5.72 12.83 0.86
C ASP A 14 5.88 12.12 -0.48
N ALA A 15 5.60 12.82 -1.58
CA ALA A 15 5.78 12.25 -2.91
C ALA A 15 7.28 12.08 -3.20
N GLY A 16 7.67 10.88 -3.59
CA GLY A 16 9.05 10.50 -3.84
C GLY A 16 9.79 9.94 -2.63
N SER A 17 9.16 9.81 -1.46
CA SER A 17 9.76 9.20 -0.28
C SER A 17 9.73 7.67 -0.34
N GLU A 18 10.74 7.01 0.21
CA GLU A 18 10.72 5.56 0.40
C GLU A 18 9.84 5.16 1.59
N PHE A 19 9.31 3.94 1.55
CA PHE A 19 8.56 3.35 2.64
C PHE A 19 8.99 1.88 2.83
N SER A 20 8.93 1.41 4.06
CA SER A 20 9.13 0.02 4.46
C SER A 20 7.99 -0.44 5.37
N LEU A 21 7.48 -1.64 5.14
CA LEU A 21 6.40 -2.27 5.90
C LEU A 21 6.87 -3.67 6.32
N TRP A 22 6.44 -4.09 7.52
CA TRP A 22 6.73 -5.42 8.07
C TRP A 22 8.23 -5.72 8.14
N ASP A 23 9.00 -4.88 8.85
CA ASP A 23 10.45 -5.06 9.05
C ASP A 23 11.22 -5.21 7.71
N ASP A 24 10.98 -4.27 6.79
CA ASP A 24 11.57 -4.27 5.44
C ASP A 24 11.18 -5.48 4.55
N SER A 25 10.18 -6.28 4.93
CA SER A 25 9.64 -7.32 4.06
C SER A 25 9.02 -6.74 2.78
N ILE A 26 8.39 -5.56 2.90
CA ILE A 26 7.87 -4.81 1.76
C ILE A 26 8.50 -3.44 1.79
N VAL A 27 9.23 -3.12 0.73
CA VAL A 27 9.88 -1.83 0.54
C VAL A 27 9.46 -1.23 -0.78
N GLY A 28 9.50 0.08 -0.86
CA GLY A 28 9.08 0.77 -2.06
C GLY A 28 9.19 2.28 -1.94
N ARG A 29 8.55 2.97 -2.87
CA ARG A 29 8.57 4.42 -2.98
C ARG A 29 7.18 4.98 -3.23
N ASN A 30 6.80 6.03 -2.51
CA ASN A 30 5.64 6.81 -2.85
C ASN A 30 5.90 7.60 -4.14
N ILE A 31 5.09 7.40 -5.16
CA ILE A 31 5.14 8.19 -6.39
C ILE A 31 4.24 9.41 -6.26
N GLU A 32 3.03 9.22 -5.71
CA GLU A 32 2.04 10.28 -5.53
C GLU A 32 1.24 10.00 -4.26
N PHE A 33 1.02 11.03 -3.43
CA PHE A 33 0.22 10.90 -2.22
C PHE A 33 -0.75 12.08 -2.13
N GLU A 34 -2.03 11.80 -2.31
CA GLU A 34 -3.15 12.72 -2.10
C GLU A 34 -3.98 12.24 -0.90
N PRO A 35 -3.83 12.86 0.27
CA PRO A 35 -4.53 12.44 1.48
C PRO A 35 -6.04 12.43 1.27
N GLY A 36 -6.66 11.26 1.50
CA GLY A 36 -8.10 11.07 1.39
C GLY A 36 -8.64 10.98 -0.04
N LYS A 37 -7.76 10.91 -1.05
CA LYS A 37 -8.18 10.81 -2.46
C LYS A 37 -7.47 9.71 -3.22
N LYS A 38 -6.13 9.68 -3.19
CA LYS A 38 -5.34 8.82 -4.07
C LYS A 38 -3.95 8.60 -3.49
N ILE A 39 -3.42 7.40 -3.65
CA ILE A 39 -2.05 7.06 -3.30
C ILE A 39 -1.50 6.23 -4.46
N VAL A 40 -0.33 6.58 -4.97
CA VAL A 40 0.43 5.81 -5.95
C VAL A 40 1.76 5.48 -5.32
N GLN A 41 2.05 4.18 -5.21
CA GLN A 41 3.27 3.66 -4.65
C GLN A 41 3.90 2.70 -5.66
N GLU A 42 5.20 2.71 -5.72
CA GLU A 42 6.02 1.71 -6.38
C GLU A 42 6.51 0.74 -5.30
N TRP A 43 6.34 -0.55 -5.52
CA TRP A 43 6.78 -1.60 -4.62
C TRP A 43 7.97 -2.32 -5.27
N TYR A 44 9.02 -2.60 -4.49
CA TYR A 44 10.18 -3.30 -4.97
C TYR A 44 10.02 -4.79 -4.66
N PHE A 45 9.89 -5.60 -5.72
CA PHE A 45 9.83 -7.05 -5.64
C PHE A 45 11.16 -7.63 -6.13
N GLY A 46 12.05 -7.96 -5.21
CA GLY A 46 13.32 -8.64 -5.51
C GLY A 46 14.08 -8.05 -6.71
N GLU A 47 14.47 -8.92 -7.65
CA GLU A 47 15.16 -8.55 -8.90
C GLU A 47 14.19 -8.38 -10.09
N GLN A 48 12.93 -8.02 -9.82
CA GLN A 48 11.97 -7.84 -10.90
C GLN A 48 12.35 -6.65 -11.79
N GLN A 49 12.38 -6.89 -13.10
CA GLN A 49 12.70 -5.86 -14.10
C GLN A 49 11.61 -4.79 -14.20
N ASP A 50 10.35 -5.20 -14.02
CA ASP A 50 9.20 -4.32 -14.10
C ASP A 50 8.85 -3.74 -12.73
N GLN A 51 8.62 -2.42 -12.73
CA GLN A 51 8.21 -1.70 -11.53
C GLN A 51 6.80 -2.12 -11.13
N SER A 52 6.63 -2.63 -9.91
CA SER A 52 5.31 -2.91 -9.37
C SER A 52 4.65 -1.62 -8.93
N ILE A 53 3.58 -1.23 -9.62
CA ILE A 53 2.87 0.01 -9.34
C ILE A 53 1.54 -0.31 -8.67
N VAL A 54 1.39 0.23 -7.47
CA VAL A 54 0.20 0.17 -6.64
C VAL A 54 -0.49 1.53 -6.70
N THR A 55 -1.72 1.57 -7.19
CA THR A 55 -2.58 2.75 -7.16
C THR A 55 -3.79 2.45 -6.28
N ILE A 56 -3.92 3.21 -5.20
CA ILE A 56 -5.06 3.20 -4.31
C ILE A 56 -5.84 4.48 -4.56
N LYS A 57 -7.15 4.38 -4.81
CA LYS A 57 -8.05 5.54 -4.86
C LYS A 57 -9.12 5.41 -3.81
N LEU A 58 -9.37 6.50 -3.12
CA LEU A 58 -10.44 6.60 -2.14
C LEU A 58 -11.58 7.40 -2.75
N HIS A 59 -12.73 6.76 -2.82
CA HIS A 59 -13.95 7.36 -3.32
C HIS A 59 -14.91 7.56 -2.14
N PRO A 60 -15.36 8.81 -1.91
CA PRO A 60 -16.40 9.05 -0.91
C PRO A 60 -17.68 8.32 -1.33
N HIS A 61 -18.20 7.47 -0.45
CA HIS A 61 -19.41 6.69 -0.72
C HIS A 61 -20.48 6.98 0.35
N LYS A 62 -21.76 6.84 0.00
CA LYS A 62 -22.85 7.20 0.94
C LYS A 62 -22.90 6.34 2.21
N ALA A 63 -22.29 5.15 2.16
CA ALA A 63 -22.23 4.20 3.27
C ALA A 63 -20.85 4.14 3.96
N GLY A 64 -19.90 5.01 3.59
CA GLY A 64 -18.53 5.00 4.10
C GLY A 64 -17.52 5.45 3.05
N THR A 65 -16.37 4.79 2.98
CA THR A 65 -15.33 5.06 1.98
C THR A 65 -15.16 3.83 1.10
N SER A 66 -15.28 4.00 -0.22
CA SER A 66 -14.93 2.95 -1.18
C SER A 66 -13.45 3.09 -1.52
N VAL A 67 -12.71 2.00 -1.49
CA VAL A 67 -11.30 1.98 -1.83
C VAL A 67 -11.12 1.13 -3.08
N GLU A 68 -10.55 1.71 -4.12
CA GLU A 68 -10.15 1.03 -5.35
C GLU A 68 -8.64 0.79 -5.29
N LEU A 69 -8.24 -0.47 -5.21
CA LEU A 69 -6.84 -0.88 -5.30
C LEU A 69 -6.55 -1.41 -6.70
N ARG A 70 -5.47 -0.93 -7.31
CA ARG A 70 -4.94 -1.44 -8.56
C ARG A 70 -3.45 -1.68 -8.42
N HIS A 71 -3.05 -2.94 -8.41
CA HIS A 71 -1.66 -3.34 -8.38
C HIS A 71 -1.30 -3.99 -9.73
N THR A 72 -0.29 -3.47 -10.41
CA THR A 72 0.21 -3.99 -11.68
C THR A 72 1.65 -4.47 -11.56
N ASN A 73 2.01 -5.47 -12.37
CA ASN A 73 3.33 -6.10 -12.40
C ASN A 73 3.67 -6.90 -11.13
N ILE A 74 2.70 -7.53 -10.46
CA ILE A 74 3.01 -8.47 -9.37
C ILE A 74 3.55 -9.78 -9.98
N PRO A 75 4.64 -10.37 -9.46
CA PRO A 75 5.08 -11.71 -9.83
C PRO A 75 4.00 -12.77 -9.55
N ASP A 76 3.81 -13.74 -10.44
CA ASP A 76 2.85 -14.84 -10.21
C ASP A 76 3.13 -15.62 -8.91
N GLU A 77 4.41 -15.75 -8.54
CA GLU A 77 4.86 -16.42 -7.30
C GLU A 77 4.46 -15.68 -6.03
N ASP A 78 4.39 -14.34 -6.07
CA ASP A 78 4.01 -13.50 -4.93
C ASP A 78 2.54 -13.07 -5.01
N TYR A 79 1.85 -13.27 -6.13
CA TYR A 79 0.49 -12.78 -6.38
C TYR A 79 -0.49 -13.21 -5.29
N GLU A 80 -0.52 -14.50 -4.94
CA GLU A 80 -1.45 -15.02 -3.90
C GLU A 80 -1.15 -14.44 -2.51
N ASN A 81 0.14 -14.28 -2.18
CA ASN A 81 0.57 -13.73 -0.90
C ASN A 81 0.21 -12.24 -0.81
N ILE A 82 0.48 -11.49 -1.87
CA ILE A 82 0.17 -10.07 -1.96
C ILE A 82 -1.34 -9.83 -1.91
N VAL A 83 -2.13 -10.56 -2.69
CA VAL A 83 -3.60 -10.42 -2.67
C VAL A 83 -4.16 -10.70 -1.28
N SER A 84 -3.70 -11.76 -0.62
CA SER A 84 -4.12 -12.07 0.76
C SER A 84 -3.69 -10.98 1.74
N GLY A 85 -2.45 -10.49 1.62
CA GLY A 85 -1.94 -9.38 2.42
C GLY A 85 -2.72 -8.07 2.26
N TRP A 86 -3.21 -7.78 1.05
CA TRP A 86 -4.08 -6.65 0.79
C TRP A 86 -5.39 -6.75 1.57
N GLU A 87 -6.10 -7.89 1.43
CA GLU A 87 -7.38 -8.14 2.10
C GLU A 87 -7.26 -8.18 3.62
N GLU A 88 -6.28 -8.89 4.14
CA GLU A 88 -6.18 -9.15 5.58
C GLU A 88 -5.52 -8.02 6.37
N ASN A 89 -4.48 -7.40 5.81
CA ASN A 89 -3.64 -6.48 6.58
C ASN A 89 -3.73 -5.03 6.07
N TYR A 90 -3.62 -4.83 4.75
CA TYR A 90 -3.46 -3.48 4.21
C TYR A 90 -4.77 -2.68 4.20
N PHE A 91 -5.91 -3.29 3.83
CA PHE A 91 -7.20 -2.58 3.92
C PHE A 91 -7.58 -2.24 5.36
N GLY A 92 -7.26 -3.11 6.33
CA GLY A 92 -7.45 -2.83 7.75
C GLY A 92 -6.60 -1.63 8.22
N ALA A 93 -5.34 -1.61 7.82
CA ALA A 93 -4.42 -0.50 8.04
C ALA A 93 -4.91 0.82 7.45
N LEU A 94 -5.33 0.82 6.18
CA LEU A 94 -5.92 1.99 5.51
C LEU A 94 -7.16 2.46 6.25
N GLN A 95 -8.07 1.56 6.61
CA GLN A 95 -9.29 1.92 7.32
C GLN A 95 -8.98 2.56 8.68
N ALA A 96 -8.02 2.03 9.43
CA ALA A 96 -7.58 2.62 10.69
C ALA A 96 -6.93 4.01 10.49
N PHE A 97 -6.09 4.16 9.48
CA PHE A 97 -5.44 5.43 9.14
C PHE A 97 -6.47 6.52 8.77
N TYR A 98 -7.52 6.15 8.04
CA TYR A 98 -8.58 7.06 7.63
C TYR A 98 -9.73 7.22 8.64
N SER A 99 -9.73 6.44 9.74
CA SER A 99 -10.76 6.52 10.78
C SER A 99 -10.42 7.51 11.91
N HIS A 100 -9.32 8.26 11.81
CA HIS A 100 -8.96 9.39 12.68
C HIS A 100 -8.90 10.69 11.90
#